data_AF-A0A538G3F9-F1
#
_entry.id   AF-A0A538G3F9-F1
#
_cell.length_a   1.000
_cell.length_b   1.000
_cell.length_c   1.000
_cell.angle_alpha   90.00
_cell.angle_beta   90.00
_cell.angle_gamma   90.00
#
_symmetry.space_group_name_H-M   'P 1'
#
loop_
_entity.id
_entity.type
_entity.pdbx_description
1 polymer ?
#
loop_
_entity_poly.entity_id
_entity_poly.type
_entity_poly.pdbx_seq_one_letter_code
_entity_poly.pdbx_strand_id
1 'polypeptide(L)'
;MIERRRHGARPQATGRGETAAAVNGARKLIPLLLAGIVFGALVAVIKGQEAGVRDALGNTSAPWMLVPFLAGTRYRTVWKAALVGLATTLAAFFGFYVAEAAILDLGPHPWYTDLQLTLGSGRLYEKWGLLSGTAYGALGGIWVSRRLVIAPIAVGL
;
A
#
# COMPACT_ATOMS: atom_id res chain seq x y z
N MET A 1 -59.87 -23.88 17.68
CA MET A 1 -59.90 -22.44 17.32
C MET A 1 -58.49 -22.05 16.93
N ILE A 2 -58.32 -21.66 15.67
CA ILE A 2 -57.05 -21.40 14.99
C ILE A 2 -56.67 -19.95 15.26
N GLU A 3 -55.44 -19.68 15.73
CA GLU A 3 -54.90 -18.32 15.68
C GLU A 3 -53.49 -18.34 15.11
N ARG A 4 -53.43 -18.18 13.77
CA ARG A 4 -52.22 -17.77 13.06
C ARG A 4 -51.93 -16.31 13.45
N ARG A 5 -50.78 -16.04 14.07
CA ARG A 5 -50.15 -14.71 13.91
C ARG A 5 -49.05 -14.79 12.86
N ARG A 6 -49.33 -14.14 11.72
CA ARG A 6 -48.37 -13.81 10.68
C ARG A 6 -47.52 -12.60 11.10
N HIS A 7 -46.29 -12.62 10.60
CA HIS A 7 -45.45 -11.48 10.22
C HIS A 7 -45.10 -10.40 11.24
N GLY A 8 -43.83 -10.44 11.64
CA GLY A 8 -43.04 -9.26 11.99
C GLY A 8 -41.62 -9.44 11.44
N ALA A 9 -41.47 -9.53 10.11
CA ALA A 9 -40.16 -9.35 9.51
C ALA A 9 -39.72 -7.90 9.84
N ARG A 10 -38.60 -7.76 10.57
CA ARG A 10 -37.87 -6.49 10.66
C ARG A 10 -36.80 -6.49 9.57
N PRO A 11 -37.05 -5.97 8.36
CA PRO A 11 -35.96 -5.59 7.48
C PRO A 11 -35.46 -4.19 7.87
N GLN A 12 -34.19 -3.91 7.56
CA GLN A 12 -33.55 -2.57 7.47
C GLN A 12 -32.63 -2.06 8.60
N ALA A 13 -31.87 -2.93 9.26
CA ALA A 13 -30.70 -2.49 10.05
C ALA A 13 -29.34 -2.72 9.37
N THR A 14 -29.31 -3.29 8.16
CA THR A 14 -28.07 -3.66 7.45
C THR A 14 -27.42 -2.47 6.74
N GLY A 15 -28.17 -1.66 5.99
CA GLY A 15 -27.59 -0.62 5.12
C GLY A 15 -26.89 0.55 5.83
N ARG A 16 -27.36 0.95 7.03
CA ARG A 16 -26.76 2.07 7.81
C ARG A 16 -25.48 1.64 8.52
N GLY A 17 -25.41 0.39 8.96
CA GLY A 17 -24.22 -0.17 9.62
C GLY A 17 -23.07 -0.42 8.64
N GLU A 18 -23.40 -0.92 7.44
CA GLU A 18 -22.44 -1.19 6.38
C GLU A 18 -21.78 0.09 5.84
N THR A 19 -22.57 1.13 5.60
CA THR A 19 -22.07 2.44 5.16
C THR A 19 -21.19 3.11 6.21
N ALA A 20 -21.59 3.11 7.48
CA ALA A 20 -20.77 3.65 8.56
C ALA A 20 -19.45 2.88 8.73
N ALA A 21 -19.48 1.55 8.64
CA ALA A 21 -18.29 0.71 8.73
C ALA A 21 -17.33 0.93 7.54
N ALA A 22 -17.87 1.06 6.32
CA ALA A 22 -17.08 1.36 5.12
C ALA A 22 -16.41 2.74 5.22
N VAL A 23 -17.13 3.77 5.64
CA VAL A 23 -16.59 5.13 5.86
C VAL A 23 -15.48 5.10 6.91
N ASN A 24 -15.67 4.37 8.00
CA ASN A 24 -14.65 4.26 9.04
C ASN A 24 -13.41 3.48 8.57
N GLY A 25 -13.60 2.46 7.72
CA GLY A 25 -12.52 1.73 7.06
C GLY A 25 -11.72 2.63 6.12
N ALA A 26 -12.41 3.39 5.26
CA ALA A 26 -11.78 4.34 4.33
C ALA A 26 -10.99 5.43 5.07
N ARG A 27 -11.56 6.01 6.14
CA ARG A 27 -10.88 7.02 6.97
C ARG A 27 -9.57 6.52 7.58
N LYS A 28 -9.47 5.23 7.92
CA LYS A 28 -8.25 4.62 8.44
C LYS A 28 -7.22 4.33 7.35
N LEU A 29 -7.68 4.04 6.13
CA LEU A 29 -6.84 3.74 4.97
C LEU A 29 -6.21 4.98 4.37
N ILE A 30 -6.96 6.09 4.25
CA ILE A 30 -6.50 7.35 3.65
C ILE A 30 -5.12 7.80 4.15
N PRO A 31 -4.86 7.94 5.47
CA PRO A 31 -3.55 8.39 5.94
C PRO A 31 -2.42 7.41 5.62
N LEU A 32 -2.71 6.10 5.55
CA LEU A 32 -1.72 5.09 5.18
C LEU A 32 -1.35 5.19 3.70
N LEU A 33 -2.34 5.41 2.84
CA LEU A 33 -2.12 5.60 1.41
C LEU A 33 -1.38 6.91 1.13
N LEU A 34 -1.75 8.01 1.79
CA LEU A 34 -1.04 9.29 1.69
C LEU A 34 0.41 9.17 2.16
N ALA A 35 0.65 8.49 3.29
CA ALA A 35 2.01 8.22 3.75
C ALA A 35 2.80 7.41 2.72
N GLY A 36 2.18 6.41 2.08
CA GLY A 36 2.78 5.66 0.98
C GLY A 36 3.18 6.56 -0.20
N ILE A 37 2.27 7.41 -0.67
CA ILE A 37 2.54 8.36 -1.77
C ILE A 37 3.71 9.29 -1.42
N VAL A 38 3.67 9.93 -0.25
CA VAL A 38 4.73 10.85 0.20
C VAL A 38 6.06 10.12 0.30
N PHE A 39 6.06 8.91 0.85
CA PHE A 39 7.27 8.10 0.95
C PHE A 39 7.85 7.77 -0.44
N GLY A 40 7.01 7.34 -1.37
CA GLY A 40 7.43 7.05 -2.75
C GLY A 40 8.05 8.28 -3.43
N ALA A 41 7.42 9.44 -3.28
CA ALA A 41 7.94 10.69 -3.83
C ALA A 41 9.30 11.07 -3.22
N LEU A 42 9.47 10.94 -1.90
CA LEU A 42 10.75 11.19 -1.22
C LEU A 42 11.86 10.26 -1.75
N VAL A 43 11.55 9.00 -2.01
CA VAL A 43 12.51 8.05 -2.57
C VAL A 43 12.94 8.46 -3.98
N ALA A 44 12.01 8.92 -4.82
CA ALA A 44 12.34 9.43 -6.15
C ALA A 44 13.28 10.65 -6.08
N VAL A 45 13.05 11.56 -5.13
CA VAL A 45 13.93 12.72 -4.88
C VAL A 45 15.32 12.28 -4.41
N ILE A 46 15.41 11.33 -3.49
CA ILE A 46 16.68 10.82 -2.98
C ILE A 46 17.45 10.07 -4.08
N LYS A 47 16.73 9.32 -4.93
CA LYS A 47 17.28 8.62 -6.10
C LYS A 47 17.96 9.62 -7.04
N GLY A 48 17.28 10.72 -7.36
CA GLY A 48 17.83 11.78 -8.21
C GLY A 48 18.10 11.33 -9.66
N GLN A 49 18.91 12.10 -10.38
CA GLN A 49 19.21 11.92 -11.82
C GLN A 49 20.36 10.95 -12.12
N GLU A 50 21.25 10.70 -11.17
CA GLU A 50 22.49 9.99 -11.47
C GLU A 50 22.31 8.47 -11.44
N ALA A 51 22.58 7.83 -12.58
CA ALA A 51 22.65 6.38 -12.70
C ALA A 51 23.89 5.85 -11.95
N GLY A 52 23.69 5.08 -10.89
CA GLY A 52 24.78 4.56 -10.05
C GLY A 52 24.30 3.70 -8.88
N VAL A 53 25.13 3.53 -7.84
CA VAL A 53 24.78 2.74 -6.64
C VAL A 53 23.50 3.26 -5.97
N ARG A 54 23.20 4.56 -6.10
CA ARG A 54 21.95 5.19 -5.64
C ARG A 54 20.72 4.79 -6.46
N ASP A 55 20.86 4.49 -7.74
CA ASP A 55 19.78 4.00 -8.61
C ASP A 55 19.46 2.53 -8.27
N ALA A 56 20.50 1.72 -8.07
CA ALA A 56 20.35 0.36 -7.57
C ALA A 56 19.76 0.34 -6.16
N LEU A 57 20.22 1.19 -5.24
CA LEU A 57 19.65 1.31 -3.90
C LEU A 57 18.25 1.92 -3.93
N GLY A 58 17.95 2.91 -4.76
CA GLY A 58 16.59 3.48 -4.89
C GLY A 58 15.58 2.44 -5.39
N ASN A 59 16.00 1.54 -6.29
CA ASN A 59 15.18 0.44 -6.78
C ASN A 59 15.15 -0.79 -5.85
N THR A 60 16.20 -1.03 -5.06
CA THR A 60 16.35 -2.24 -4.21
C THR A 60 16.04 -1.99 -2.73
N SER A 61 16.12 -0.75 -2.23
CA SER A 61 16.20 -0.45 -0.79
C SER A 61 14.92 0.10 -0.21
N ALA A 62 14.12 -0.81 0.34
CA ALA A 62 13.33 -0.60 1.56
C ALA A 62 11.99 0.19 1.58
N PRO A 63 11.47 0.90 0.56
CA PRO A 63 10.19 1.61 0.69
C PRO A 63 9.02 0.64 0.85
N TRP A 64 9.11 -0.44 0.07
CA TRP A 64 8.08 -1.45 -0.17
C TRP A 64 8.04 -2.55 0.89
N MET A 65 8.88 -2.46 1.93
CA MET A 65 8.87 -3.40 3.06
C MET A 65 8.35 -2.73 4.32
N LEU A 66 8.93 -1.57 4.69
CA LEU A 66 8.61 -0.90 5.93
C LEU A 66 7.20 -0.29 5.94
N VAL A 67 6.84 0.47 4.90
CA VAL A 67 5.51 1.11 4.82
C VAL A 67 4.38 0.07 4.82
N PRO A 68 4.39 -0.97 3.97
CA PRO A 68 3.34 -1.98 4.00
C PRO A 68 3.34 -2.80 5.30
N PHE A 69 4.51 -3.08 5.90
CA PHE A 69 4.56 -3.71 7.22
C PHE A 69 3.88 -2.87 8.30
N LEU A 70 4.27 -1.59 8.42
CA LEU A 70 3.68 -0.65 9.38
C LEU A 70 2.18 -0.47 9.14
N ALA A 71 1.74 -0.42 7.88
CA ALA A 71 0.32 -0.38 7.53
C ALA A 71 -0.41 -1.67 7.95
N GLY A 72 0.22 -2.84 7.73
CA GLY A 72 -0.27 -4.14 8.14
C GLY A 72 -0.50 -4.28 9.64
N THR A 73 0.36 -3.65 10.47
CA THR A 73 0.19 -3.65 11.95
C THR A 73 -1.13 -3.05 12.42
N ARG A 74 -1.82 -2.27 11.59
CA ARG A 74 -3.13 -1.67 11.93
C ARG A 74 -4.28 -2.67 11.86
N TYR A 75 -4.05 -3.88 11.33
CA TYR A 75 -5.07 -4.88 11.09
C TYR A 75 -4.69 -6.22 11.72
N ARG A 76 -5.57 -6.75 12.59
CA ARG A 76 -5.35 -8.07 13.21
C ARG A 76 -5.68 -9.25 12.29
N THR A 77 -6.48 -9.03 11.25
CA THR A 77 -6.78 -10.07 10.27
C THR A 77 -5.67 -10.10 9.22
N VAL A 78 -4.91 -11.19 9.14
CA VAL A 78 -3.74 -11.33 8.24
C VAL A 78 -4.09 -11.01 6.78
N TRP A 79 -5.23 -11.51 6.29
CA TRP A 79 -5.70 -11.20 4.94
C TRP A 79 -5.94 -9.70 4.70
N LYS A 80 -6.57 -9.01 5.66
CA LYS A 80 -6.78 -7.55 5.55
C LYS A 80 -5.44 -6.80 5.61
N ALA A 81 -4.52 -7.26 6.45
CA ALA A 81 -3.19 -6.69 6.55
C ALA A 81 -2.38 -6.85 5.25
N ALA A 82 -2.49 -8.01 4.59
CA ALA A 82 -1.90 -8.27 3.28
C ALA A 82 -2.46 -7.34 2.19
N LEU A 83 -3.80 -7.20 2.14
CA LEU A 83 -4.46 -6.29 1.18
C LEU A 83 -4.08 -4.82 1.42
N VAL A 84 -3.99 -4.41 2.67
CA VAL A 84 -3.57 -3.05 3.03
C VAL A 84 -2.11 -2.84 2.65
N GLY A 85 -1.24 -3.82 2.89
CA GLY A 85 0.16 -3.79 2.45
C GLY A 85 0.26 -3.59 0.94
N LEU A 86 -0.45 -4.39 0.16
CA LEU A 86 -0.54 -4.24 -1.29
C LEU A 86 -1.03 -2.84 -1.70
N ALA A 87 -2.11 -2.35 -1.10
CA ALA A 87 -2.65 -1.03 -1.41
C ALA A 87 -1.65 0.11 -1.10
N THR A 88 -0.94 0.03 0.02
CA THR A 88 0.11 1.01 0.36
C THR A 88 1.31 0.93 -0.57
N THR A 89 1.67 -0.26 -1.06
CA THR A 89 2.73 -0.39 -2.07
C THR A 89 2.33 0.24 -3.39
N LEU A 90 1.10 0.02 -3.85
CA LEU A 90 0.58 0.67 -5.05
C LEU A 90 0.57 2.20 -4.90
N ALA A 91 0.19 2.71 -3.73
CA ALA A 91 0.22 4.13 -3.42
C ALA A 91 1.66 4.69 -3.43
N ALA A 92 2.62 3.93 -2.90
CA ALA A 92 4.03 4.30 -2.94
C ALA A 92 4.61 4.29 -4.37
N PHE A 93 4.28 3.28 -5.18
CA PHE A 93 4.63 3.28 -6.60
C PHE A 93 4.06 4.47 -7.33
N PHE A 94 2.80 4.82 -7.08
CA PHE A 94 2.19 6.00 -7.67
C PHE A 94 2.99 7.27 -7.33
N GLY A 95 3.29 7.50 -6.05
CA GLY A 95 4.08 8.65 -5.63
C GLY A 95 5.49 8.66 -6.22
N PHE A 96 6.14 7.50 -6.27
CA PHE A 96 7.47 7.33 -6.83
C PHE A 96 7.50 7.66 -8.32
N TYR A 97 6.68 7.00 -9.15
CA TYR A 97 6.70 7.19 -10.60
C TYR A 97 6.27 8.59 -11.03
N VAL A 98 5.29 9.19 -10.33
CA VAL A 98 4.88 10.57 -10.63
C VAL A 98 6.00 11.57 -10.30
N ALA A 99 6.65 11.41 -9.14
CA ALA A 99 7.77 12.28 -8.77
C ALA A 99 8.99 12.03 -9.69
N GLU A 100 9.28 10.78 -10.00
CA GLU A 100 10.39 10.38 -10.86
C GLU A 100 10.23 10.94 -12.28
N ALA A 101 9.03 10.90 -12.86
CA ALA A 101 8.75 11.52 -14.17
C ALA A 101 8.92 13.04 -14.17
N ALA A 102 8.81 13.71 -13.02
CA ALA A 102 9.06 15.15 -12.89
C ALA A 102 10.53 15.48 -12.61
N ILE A 103 11.29 14.51 -12.09
CA ILE A 103 12.70 14.68 -11.70
C ILE A 103 13.61 14.29 -12.87
N LEU A 104 13.33 13.17 -13.55
CA LEU A 104 14.08 12.65 -14.71
C LEU A 104 13.99 13.58 -15.92
N ASP A 105 15.15 14.07 -16.36
CA ASP A 105 15.32 14.67 -17.68
C ASP A 105 15.69 13.57 -18.68
N LEU A 106 14.68 13.06 -19.40
CA LEU A 106 14.84 12.00 -20.40
C LEU A 106 15.00 12.57 -21.82
N GLY A 107 15.22 13.89 -21.96
CA GLY A 107 15.35 14.58 -23.24
C GLY A 107 14.14 15.47 -23.59
N PRO A 108 14.06 15.98 -24.83
CA PRO A 108 13.05 16.97 -25.23
C PRO A 108 11.71 16.31 -25.51
N HIS A 109 11.07 15.78 -24.48
CA HIS A 109 9.76 15.13 -24.54
C HIS A 109 8.80 15.75 -23.53
N PRO A 110 7.47 15.67 -23.77
CA PRO A 110 6.49 16.05 -22.77
C PRO A 110 6.56 15.12 -21.56
N TRP A 111 6.29 15.65 -20.36
CA TRP A 111 6.34 14.90 -19.09
C TRP A 111 5.52 13.59 -19.06
N TYR A 112 4.45 13.48 -19.86
CA TYR A 112 3.66 12.25 -19.94
C TYR A 112 4.37 11.13 -20.72
N THR A 113 5.24 11.49 -21.66
CA THR A 113 6.09 10.55 -22.40
C THR A 113 7.17 10.01 -21.47
N ASP A 114 7.75 10.88 -20.64
CA ASP A 114 8.72 10.48 -19.62
C ASP A 114 8.08 9.50 -18.63
N LEU A 115 6.86 9.79 -18.16
CA LEU A 115 6.10 8.86 -17.33
C LEU A 115 5.89 7.48 -17.99
N GLN A 116 5.56 7.44 -19.29
CA GLN A 116 5.41 6.16 -20.01
C GLN A 116 6.73 5.39 -20.11
N LEU A 117 7.84 6.09 -20.34
CA LEU A 117 9.17 5.50 -20.39
C LEU A 117 9.60 4.95 -19.02
N THR A 118 9.33 5.69 -17.94
CA THR A 118 9.63 5.27 -16.57
C THR A 118 8.80 4.05 -16.15
N LEU A 119 7.50 4.02 -16.49
CA LEU A 119 6.64 2.85 -16.24
C LEU A 119 7.04 1.63 -17.09
N GLY A 120 7.52 1.85 -18.31
CA GLY A 120 7.91 0.76 -19.23
C GLY A 120 9.18 0.01 -18.81
N SER A 121 10.09 0.66 -18.08
CA SER A 121 11.40 0.11 -17.71
C SER A 121 11.37 -0.73 -16.41
N GLY A 122 10.35 -0.56 -15.57
CA GLY A 122 10.30 -1.05 -14.18
C GLY A 122 9.78 -2.48 -13.95
N ARG A 123 9.50 -3.27 -14.99
CA ARG A 123 8.73 -4.55 -14.91
C ARG A 123 9.19 -5.57 -13.87
N LEU A 124 10.45 -5.56 -13.46
CA LEU A 124 10.97 -6.48 -12.44
C LEU A 124 10.69 -5.96 -11.02
N TYR A 125 10.96 -4.68 -10.75
CA TYR A 125 10.76 -4.05 -9.44
C TYR A 125 9.29 -3.93 -9.06
N GLU A 126 8.42 -3.69 -10.05
CA GLU A 126 6.96 -3.69 -9.84
C GLU A 126 6.49 -5.06 -9.33
N LYS A 127 6.90 -6.15 -9.98
CA LYS A 127 6.51 -7.52 -9.59
C LYS A 127 6.99 -7.87 -8.19
N TRP A 128 8.26 -7.58 -7.90
CA TRP A 128 8.83 -7.84 -6.57
C TRP A 128 8.25 -6.93 -5.49
N GLY A 129 7.93 -5.68 -5.81
CA GLY A 129 7.25 -4.77 -4.89
C GLY A 129 5.84 -5.23 -4.56
N LEU A 130 5.05 -5.69 -5.54
CA LEU A 130 3.72 -6.24 -5.29
C LEU A 130 3.78 -7.47 -4.36
N LEU A 131 4.69 -8.40 -4.64
CA LEU A 131 4.89 -9.60 -3.81
C LEU A 131 5.36 -9.25 -2.40
N SER A 132 6.42 -8.43 -2.29
CA SER A 132 6.98 -8.03 -1.01
C SER A 132 6.00 -7.18 -0.19
N GLY A 133 5.33 -6.21 -0.79
CA GLY A 133 4.33 -5.38 -0.11
C GLY A 133 3.18 -6.19 0.48
N THR A 134 2.69 -7.19 -0.25
CA THR A 134 1.67 -8.12 0.24
C THR A 134 2.21 -8.95 1.41
N ALA A 135 3.43 -9.50 1.28
CA ALA A 135 4.07 -10.31 2.30
C ALA A 135 4.35 -9.51 3.58
N TYR A 136 4.93 -8.31 3.46
CA TYR A 136 5.24 -7.44 4.60
C TYR A 136 3.98 -6.91 5.28
N GLY A 137 2.91 -6.60 4.53
CA GLY A 137 1.60 -6.32 5.11
C GLY A 137 1.07 -7.48 5.95
N ALA A 138 1.18 -8.71 5.44
CA ALA A 138 0.81 -9.91 6.18
C ALA A 138 1.66 -10.09 7.44
N LEU A 139 2.99 -9.90 7.34
CA LEU A 139 3.92 -9.99 8.47
C LEU A 139 3.58 -8.97 9.58
N GLY A 140 3.24 -7.73 9.21
CA GLY A 140 2.81 -6.71 10.18
C GLY A 140 1.53 -7.09 10.92
N GLY A 141 0.56 -7.67 10.20
CA GLY A 141 -0.66 -8.20 10.81
C GLY A 141 -0.39 -9.42 11.72
N ILE A 142 0.51 -10.32 11.30
CA ILE A 142 0.93 -11.49 12.10
C ILE A 142 1.63 -11.04 13.39
N TRP A 143 2.49 -10.02 13.31
CA TRP A 143 3.19 -9.47 14.48
C TRP A 143 2.20 -9.01 15.55
N VAL A 144 1.22 -8.19 15.17
CA VAL A 144 0.24 -7.64 16.11
C VAL A 144 -0.75 -8.69 16.62
N SER A 145 -1.09 -9.69 15.79
CA SER A 145 -2.05 -10.73 16.16
C SER A 145 -1.48 -11.85 17.00
N ARG A 146 -0.19 -12.19 16.83
CA ARG A 146 0.46 -13.33 17.50
C ARG A 146 1.58 -12.91 18.45
N ARG A 147 1.87 -11.61 18.61
CA ARG A 147 3.00 -11.06 19.39
C ARG A 147 4.36 -11.69 19.01
N LEU A 148 4.54 -12.09 17.75
CA LEU A 148 5.78 -12.70 17.29
C LEU A 148 6.86 -11.63 17.14
N VAL A 149 7.77 -11.57 18.11
CA VAL A 149 8.88 -10.59 18.20
C VAL A 149 9.90 -10.77 17.06
N ILE A 150 9.86 -11.88 16.33
CA ILE A 150 10.75 -12.16 15.18
C ILE A 150 10.30 -11.42 13.91
N ALA A 151 9.04 -11.01 13.83
CA ALA A 151 8.51 -10.29 12.67
C ALA A 151 9.20 -8.93 12.38
N PRO A 152 9.52 -8.08 13.39
CA PRO A 152 10.30 -6.85 13.15
C PRO A 152 11.73 -7.13 12.67
N ILE A 153 12.37 -8.21 13.15
CA ILE A 153 13.72 -8.61 12.70
C ILE A 153 13.75 -8.87 11.19
N ALA A 154 12.68 -9.44 10.62
CA ALA A 154 12.55 -9.67 9.18
C ALA A 154 12.48 -8.37 8.35
N VAL A 155 12.24 -7.23 8.97
CA VAL A 155 12.15 -5.90 8.35
C VAL A 155 13.29 -4.97 8.79
N GLY A 156 14.26 -5.48 9.55
CA GLY A 156 15.39 -4.69 10.09
C GLY A 156 15.04 -3.79 11.28
N LEU A 157 13.96 -4.11 12.02
CA LEU A 157 13.55 -3.47 13.28
C LEU A 157 13.88 -4.37 14.48
#